data_AF-A0A524QE17-F1
#
_entry.id   AF-A0A524QE17-F1
#
_cell.length_a   1.000
_cell.length_b   1.000
_cell.length_c   1.000
_cell.angle_alpha   90.00
_cell.angle_beta   90.00
_cell.angle_gamma   90.00
#
_symmetry.space_group_name_H-M   'P 1'
#
loop_
_entity.id
_entity.type
_entity.pdbx_description
1 polymer ?
#
loop_
_entity_poly.entity_id
_entity_poly.type
_entity_poly.pdbx_seq_one_letter_code
_entity_poly.pdbx_strand_id
1 'polypeptide(L)'
;MALTPAQLITLKADILADPTLSALPNNSDSSFEIARVYNLAATPEFILWRKSVGISEVGRAMRNSDIANLTTANNARLQTLSMYSGDIFDASNTDTRQGFDDIFSVAGAAPTRAALLVIWKRSASRAEKLFATGPGTDALPAISVFADGFSLGLNDVSSARNLP
;
A
#
# COMPACT_ATOMS: atom_id res chain seq x y z
N MET A 1 -0.38 -8.14 14.81
CA MET A 1 1.00 -8.49 14.38
C MET A 1 1.95 -7.61 15.17
N ALA A 2 3.01 -8.16 15.76
CA ALA A 2 3.98 -7.38 16.53
C ALA A 2 5.15 -6.95 15.63
N LEU A 3 5.69 -5.76 15.86
CA LEU A 3 6.89 -5.30 15.15
C LEU A 3 8.13 -6.14 15.50
N THR A 4 9.03 -6.31 14.53
CA THR A 4 10.34 -6.96 14.76
C THR A 4 11.27 -6.06 15.57
N PRO A 5 12.32 -6.61 16.22
CA PRO A 5 13.30 -5.80 16.96
C PRO A 5 13.93 -4.68 16.12
N ALA A 6 14.25 -4.95 14.86
CA ALA A 6 14.78 -3.94 13.94
C ALA A 6 13.77 -2.82 13.67
N GLN A 7 12.49 -3.17 13.47
CA GLN A 7 11.42 -2.19 13.27
C GLN A 7 11.17 -1.33 14.51
N LEU A 8 11.27 -1.91 15.70
CA LEU A 8 11.15 -1.17 16.96
C LEU A 8 12.30 -0.16 17.13
N ILE A 9 13.52 -0.51 16.73
CA ILE A 9 14.67 0.42 16.73
C ILE A 9 14.41 1.59 15.77
N THR A 10 13.96 1.30 14.54
CA THR A 10 13.59 2.34 13.56
C THR A 10 12.50 3.25 14.11
N LEU A 11 11.46 2.68 14.73
CA LEU A 11 10.38 3.45 15.35
C LEU A 11 10.88 4.33 16.49
N LYS A 12 11.72 3.80 17.38
CA LYS A 12 12.33 4.58 18.48
C LYS A 12 13.11 5.77 17.93
N ALA A 13 13.94 5.54 16.92
CA ALA A 13 14.75 6.59 16.30
C ALA A 13 13.87 7.71 15.70
N ASP A 14 12.79 7.35 14.99
CA ASP A 14 11.87 8.35 14.41
C ASP A 14 11.10 9.13 15.49
N ILE A 15 10.64 8.47 16.56
CA ILE A 15 10.00 9.13 17.70
C ILE A 15 10.95 10.14 18.36
N LEU A 16 12.22 9.76 18.56
CA LEU A 16 13.23 10.62 19.17
C LEU A 16 13.65 11.78 18.27
N ALA A 17 13.59 11.61 16.95
CA ALA A 17 13.90 12.66 15.99
C ALA A 17 12.80 13.74 15.91
N ASP A 18 11.56 13.40 16.28
CA ASP A 18 10.44 14.34 16.34
C ASP A 18 10.40 15.07 17.70
N PRO A 19 10.67 16.39 17.77
CA PRO A 19 10.71 17.11 19.05
C PRO A 19 9.37 17.11 19.81
N THR A 20 8.25 16.97 19.09
CA THR A 20 6.91 16.97 19.70
C THR A 20 6.65 15.63 20.37
N LEU A 21 6.99 14.53 19.69
CA LEU A 21 6.75 13.17 20.20
C LEU A 21 7.77 12.78 21.28
N SER A 22 9.03 13.19 21.11
CA SER A 22 10.11 12.91 22.07
C SER A 22 9.92 13.64 23.41
N ALA A 23 9.25 14.79 23.42
CA ALA A 23 8.91 15.52 24.65
C ALA A 23 7.80 14.86 25.49
N LEU A 24 7.03 13.93 24.91
CA LEU A 24 5.92 13.27 25.62
C LEU A 24 6.46 12.33 26.72
N PRO A 25 5.84 12.28 27.91
CA PRO A 25 6.27 11.37 28.97
C PRO A 25 6.14 9.90 28.54
N ASN A 26 7.00 9.02 29.08
CA ASN A 26 6.95 7.59 28.78
C ASN A 26 5.87 6.88 29.61
N ASN A 27 4.61 7.01 29.19
CA ASN A 27 3.45 6.36 29.81
C ASN A 27 2.47 5.85 28.73
N SER A 28 1.37 5.22 29.17
CA SER A 28 0.35 4.65 28.28
C SER A 28 -0.32 5.71 27.40
N ASP A 29 -0.67 6.87 27.97
CA ASP A 29 -1.46 7.89 27.29
C ASP A 29 -0.66 8.54 26.17
N SER A 30 0.61 8.88 26.44
CA SER A 30 1.54 9.34 25.41
C SER A 30 1.79 8.28 24.34
N SER A 31 1.88 7.01 24.72
CA SER A 31 2.08 5.93 23.74
C SER A 31 0.87 5.76 22.82
N PHE A 32 -0.34 5.96 23.36
CA PHE A 32 -1.56 6.01 22.57
C PHE A 32 -1.58 7.20 21.62
N GLU A 33 -1.21 8.41 22.09
CA GLU A 33 -1.15 9.60 21.24
C GLU A 33 -0.09 9.47 20.13
N ILE A 34 1.08 8.92 20.45
CA ILE A 34 2.11 8.64 19.45
C ILE A 34 1.57 7.66 18.41
N ALA A 35 0.97 6.53 18.83
CA ALA A 35 0.36 5.58 17.89
C ALA A 35 -0.68 6.26 16.99
N ARG A 36 -1.55 7.09 17.58
CA ARG A 36 -2.56 7.86 16.83
C ARG A 36 -1.91 8.77 15.78
N VAL A 37 -0.85 9.50 16.11
CA VAL A 37 -0.12 10.37 15.17
C VAL A 37 0.50 9.56 14.03
N TYR A 38 1.10 8.40 14.33
CA TYR A 38 1.66 7.52 13.30
C TYR A 38 0.60 6.92 12.36
N ASN A 39 -0.63 6.76 12.84
CA ASN A 39 -1.75 6.25 12.04
C ASN A 39 -2.43 7.33 11.19
N LEU A 40 -2.06 8.60 11.32
CA LEU A 40 -2.51 9.66 10.41
C LEU A 40 -1.85 9.53 9.04
N ALA A 41 -2.48 10.12 8.02
CA ALA A 41 -1.93 10.19 6.67
C ALA A 41 -0.55 10.87 6.68
N ALA A 42 0.40 10.29 5.94
CA ALA A 42 1.74 10.84 5.84
C ALA A 42 1.72 12.23 5.17
N THR A 43 2.50 13.16 5.73
CA THR A 43 2.74 14.49 5.15
C THR A 43 4.25 14.69 4.99
N PRO A 44 4.77 15.03 3.79
CA PRO A 44 4.08 15.09 2.50
C PRO A 44 3.45 13.74 2.10
N GLU A 45 2.46 13.78 1.21
CA GLU A 45 1.74 12.60 0.75
C GLU A 45 2.72 11.53 0.25
N PHE A 46 2.45 10.29 0.67
CA PHE A 46 3.26 9.13 0.34
C PHE A 46 2.36 8.04 -0.19
N ILE A 47 2.62 7.57 -1.41
CA ILE A 47 1.78 6.61 -2.13
C ILE A 47 2.40 5.22 -2.08
N LEU A 48 1.56 4.23 -1.81
CA LEU A 48 1.91 2.82 -1.78
C LEU A 48 1.16 2.06 -2.86
N TRP A 49 1.82 1.02 -3.38
CA TRP A 49 1.11 -0.04 -4.07
C TRP A 49 0.26 -0.84 -3.09
N ARG A 50 -0.99 -1.10 -3.46
CA ARG A 50 -1.89 -1.96 -2.70
C ARG A 50 -1.48 -3.42 -2.85
N LYS A 51 -1.47 -4.15 -1.74
CA LYS A 51 -1.25 -5.60 -1.73
C LYS A 51 -2.53 -6.41 -1.91
N SER A 52 -3.68 -5.78 -1.71
CA SER A 52 -4.98 -6.42 -1.82
C SER A 52 -5.97 -5.53 -2.57
N VAL A 53 -6.19 -5.87 -3.84
CA VAL A 53 -7.22 -5.27 -4.69
C VAL A 53 -8.21 -6.37 -5.08
N GLY A 54 -9.47 -6.24 -4.66
CA GLY A 54 -10.48 -7.27 -4.89
C GLY A 54 -10.86 -7.41 -6.36
N ILE A 55 -11.18 -8.63 -6.81
CA ILE A 55 -11.60 -8.89 -8.20
C ILE A 55 -12.82 -8.08 -8.63
N SER A 56 -13.76 -7.81 -7.71
CA SER A 56 -14.94 -6.98 -7.97
C SER A 56 -14.60 -5.50 -8.16
N GLU A 57 -13.57 -5.00 -7.46
CA GLU A 57 -13.04 -3.65 -7.63
C GLU A 57 -12.34 -3.52 -8.98
N VAL A 58 -11.53 -4.51 -9.35
CA VAL A 58 -10.89 -4.61 -10.66
C VAL A 58 -11.94 -4.64 -11.78
N GLY A 59 -12.96 -5.49 -11.67
CA GLY A 59 -14.04 -5.59 -12.66
C GLY A 59 -14.83 -4.28 -12.82
N ARG A 60 -15.03 -3.52 -11.73
CA ARG A 60 -15.68 -2.18 -11.77
C ARG A 60 -14.81 -1.10 -12.41
N ALA A 61 -13.49 -1.23 -12.34
CA ALA A 61 -12.57 -0.28 -12.96
C ALA A 61 -12.44 -0.50 -14.47
N MET A 62 -12.70 -1.73 -14.96
CA MET A 62 -12.66 -2.04 -16.40
C MET A 62 -13.85 -1.44 -17.15
N ARG A 63 -13.59 -0.92 -18.35
CA ARG A 63 -14.64 -0.45 -19.25
C ARG A 63 -15.06 -1.54 -20.22
N ASN A 64 -16.35 -1.81 -20.31
CA ASN A 64 -16.89 -2.82 -21.24
C ASN A 64 -16.57 -2.53 -22.71
N SER A 65 -16.48 -1.24 -23.09
CA SER A 65 -16.03 -0.83 -24.44
C SER A 65 -14.61 -1.28 -24.75
N ASP A 66 -13.73 -1.27 -23.74
CA ASP A 66 -12.33 -1.62 -23.90
C ASP A 66 -12.17 -3.14 -23.95
N ILE A 67 -12.96 -3.86 -23.13
CA ILE A 67 -13.05 -5.33 -23.16
C ILE A 67 -13.52 -5.83 -24.54
N ALA A 68 -14.50 -5.17 -25.15
CA ALA A 68 -15.00 -5.54 -26.47
C ALA A 68 -13.94 -5.41 -27.59
N ASN A 69 -12.93 -4.57 -27.38
CA ASN A 69 -11.82 -4.37 -28.32
C ASN A 69 -10.63 -5.31 -28.09
N LEU A 70 -10.66 -6.14 -27.04
CA LEU A 70 -9.60 -7.10 -26.76
C LEU A 70 -9.54 -8.19 -27.85
N THR A 71 -8.32 -8.59 -28.20
CA THR A 71 -8.11 -9.76 -29.06
C THR A 71 -8.56 -11.03 -28.33
N THR A 72 -8.84 -12.11 -29.07
CA THR A 72 -9.14 -13.42 -28.48
C THR A 72 -8.06 -13.88 -27.51
N ALA A 73 -6.78 -13.65 -27.85
CA ALA A 73 -5.65 -13.99 -26.99
C ALA A 73 -5.64 -13.18 -25.68
N ASN A 74 -5.92 -11.86 -25.73
CA ASN A 74 -5.95 -11.02 -24.54
C ASN A 74 -7.16 -11.33 -23.64
N ASN A 75 -8.31 -11.64 -24.24
CA ASN A 75 -9.47 -12.13 -23.49
C ASN A 75 -9.16 -13.46 -22.78
N ALA A 76 -8.49 -14.40 -23.45
CA ALA A 76 -8.08 -15.66 -22.83
C ALA A 76 -7.11 -15.44 -21.66
N ARG A 77 -6.11 -14.54 -21.83
CA ARG A 77 -5.19 -14.16 -20.76
C ARG A 77 -5.90 -13.56 -19.55
N LEU A 78 -6.88 -12.67 -19.78
CA LEU A 78 -7.68 -12.07 -18.71
C LEU A 78 -8.49 -13.13 -17.96
N GLN A 79 -9.07 -14.09 -18.66
CA GLN A 79 -9.77 -15.22 -18.05
C GLN A 79 -8.81 -16.07 -17.21
N THR A 80 -7.65 -16.45 -17.76
CA THR A 80 -6.64 -17.20 -16.99
C THR A 80 -6.21 -16.45 -15.75
N LEU A 81 -5.93 -15.14 -15.85
CA LEU A 81 -5.58 -14.27 -14.73
C LEU A 81 -6.65 -14.26 -13.64
N SER A 82 -7.94 -14.21 -14.03
CA SER A 82 -9.04 -14.29 -13.07
C SER A 82 -9.11 -15.64 -12.35
N MET A 83 -8.82 -16.76 -13.04
CA MET A 83 -8.95 -18.11 -12.48
C MET A 83 -7.95 -18.43 -11.37
N TYR A 84 -6.72 -17.87 -11.42
CA TYR A 84 -5.71 -18.12 -10.38
C TYR A 84 -5.60 -16.99 -9.35
N SER A 85 -6.35 -15.90 -9.51
CA SER A 85 -6.25 -14.72 -8.63
C SER A 85 -6.73 -14.97 -7.18
N GLY A 86 -7.57 -15.96 -6.93
CA GLY A 86 -8.08 -16.23 -5.58
C GLY A 86 -8.81 -15.03 -4.95
N ASP A 87 -9.57 -14.29 -5.77
CA ASP A 87 -10.37 -13.09 -5.45
C ASP A 87 -9.59 -11.79 -5.20
N ILE A 88 -8.25 -11.83 -5.13
CA ILE A 88 -7.41 -10.68 -4.81
C ILE A 88 -6.23 -10.56 -5.79
N PHE A 89 -5.98 -9.35 -6.27
CA PHE A 89 -4.76 -9.02 -7.00
C PHE A 89 -3.79 -8.23 -6.10
N ASP A 90 -2.55 -8.70 -6.03
CA ASP A 90 -1.45 -8.00 -5.38
C ASP A 90 -0.82 -7.00 -6.35
N ALA A 91 -1.22 -5.73 -6.24
CA ALA A 91 -0.69 -4.67 -7.06
C ALA A 91 0.72 -4.21 -6.65
N SER A 92 1.29 -4.71 -5.54
CA SER A 92 2.69 -4.47 -5.19
C SER A 92 3.63 -5.33 -6.04
N ASN A 93 3.14 -6.46 -6.57
CA ASN A 93 3.86 -7.26 -7.55
C ASN A 93 3.85 -6.58 -8.93
N THR A 94 5.03 -6.25 -9.43
CA THR A 94 5.20 -5.63 -10.75
C THR A 94 4.68 -6.50 -11.89
N ASP A 95 4.81 -7.83 -11.79
CA ASP A 95 4.33 -8.75 -12.82
C ASP A 95 2.80 -8.73 -12.94
N THR A 96 2.09 -8.62 -11.81
CA THR A 96 0.63 -8.47 -11.80
C THR A 96 0.20 -7.20 -12.54
N ARG A 97 0.86 -6.07 -12.27
CA ARG A 97 0.58 -4.80 -12.96
C ARG A 97 0.88 -4.90 -14.46
N GLN A 98 2.05 -5.46 -14.81
CA GLN A 98 2.47 -5.63 -16.20
C GLN A 98 1.50 -6.53 -16.98
N GLY A 99 1.00 -7.62 -16.37
CA GLY A 99 0.04 -8.50 -17.01
C GLY A 99 -1.25 -7.79 -17.42
N PHE A 100 -1.78 -6.90 -16.56
CA PHE A 100 -2.93 -6.08 -16.93
C PHE A 100 -2.59 -5.04 -18.00
N ASP A 101 -1.43 -4.39 -17.92
CA ASP A 101 -0.99 -3.43 -18.94
C ASP A 101 -0.81 -4.07 -20.32
N ASP A 102 -0.31 -5.30 -20.38
CA ASP A 102 -0.13 -6.08 -21.61
C ASP A 102 -1.47 -6.52 -22.20
N ILE A 103 -2.42 -6.96 -21.36
CA ILE A 103 -3.78 -7.34 -21.79
C ILE A 103 -4.48 -6.14 -22.43
N PHE A 104 -4.41 -4.97 -21.78
CA PHE A 104 -5.05 -3.73 -22.22
C PHE A 104 -4.13 -2.83 -23.08
N SER A 105 -3.12 -3.41 -23.71
CA SER A 105 -2.22 -2.72 -24.65
C SER A 105 -2.86 -2.45 -26.03
N VAL A 106 -4.05 -2.98 -26.28
CA VAL A 106 -4.78 -2.80 -27.54
C VAL A 106 -5.25 -1.36 -27.73
N ALA A 107 -5.50 -0.98 -28.98
CA ALA A 107 -6.05 0.34 -29.32
C ALA A 107 -7.40 0.55 -28.60
N GLY A 108 -7.56 1.72 -27.97
CA GLY A 108 -8.78 2.08 -27.25
C GLY A 108 -8.86 1.61 -25.80
N ALA A 109 -7.91 0.81 -25.29
CA ALA A 109 -7.94 0.27 -23.91
C ALA A 109 -7.09 1.06 -22.89
N ALA A 110 -6.52 2.20 -23.29
CA ALA A 110 -5.81 3.11 -22.38
C ALA A 110 -6.65 3.58 -21.17
N PRO A 111 -7.97 3.85 -21.30
CA PRO A 111 -8.77 4.29 -20.15
C PRO A 111 -8.91 3.22 -19.06
N THR A 112 -9.02 1.94 -19.43
CA THR A 112 -9.02 0.84 -18.44
C THR A 112 -7.70 0.76 -17.68
N ARG A 113 -6.55 0.89 -18.35
CA ARG A 113 -5.23 0.93 -17.67
C ARG A 113 -5.13 2.10 -16.69
N ALA A 114 -5.59 3.29 -17.09
CA ALA A 114 -5.62 4.46 -16.21
C ALA A 114 -6.53 4.24 -14.99
N ALA A 115 -7.72 3.65 -15.18
CA ALA A 115 -8.65 3.36 -14.09
C ALA A 115 -8.09 2.30 -13.11
N LEU A 116 -7.45 1.27 -13.65
CA LEU A 116 -6.80 0.26 -12.84
C LEU A 116 -5.62 0.86 -12.04
N LEU A 117 -4.85 1.78 -12.63
CA LEU A 117 -3.76 2.49 -11.95
C LEU A 117 -4.20 3.29 -10.73
N VAL A 118 -5.41 3.85 -10.76
CA VAL A 118 -5.99 4.54 -9.61
C VAL A 118 -6.25 3.54 -8.47
N ILE A 119 -6.86 2.38 -8.76
CA ILE A 119 -7.20 1.40 -7.71
C ILE A 119 -5.99 0.60 -7.23
N TRP A 120 -4.90 0.54 -8.00
CA TRP A 120 -3.65 -0.11 -7.58
C TRP A 120 -2.89 0.66 -6.51
N LYS A 121 -3.20 1.95 -6.32
CA LYS A 121 -2.49 2.86 -5.43
C LYS A 121 -3.34 3.22 -4.22
N ARG A 122 -2.67 3.62 -3.13
CA ARG A 122 -3.30 4.28 -1.97
C ARG A 122 -2.33 5.21 -1.26
N SER A 123 -2.86 6.20 -0.56
CA SER A 123 -2.06 7.01 0.37
C SER A 123 -1.68 6.18 1.62
N ALA A 124 -0.49 6.44 2.15
CA ALA A 124 0.08 5.76 3.31
C ALA A 124 -0.15 6.53 4.60
N SER A 125 -0.22 5.81 5.73
CA SER A 125 -0.01 6.42 7.04
C SER A 125 1.46 6.78 7.29
N ARG A 126 1.75 7.62 8.28
CA ARG A 126 3.14 7.91 8.72
C ARG A 126 3.86 6.62 9.14
N ALA A 127 3.16 5.69 9.79
CA ALA A 127 3.68 4.38 10.17
C ALA A 127 4.10 3.58 8.93
N GLU A 128 3.21 3.45 7.95
CA GLU A 128 3.50 2.68 6.74
C GLU A 128 4.64 3.31 5.93
N LYS A 129 4.68 4.65 5.84
CA LYS A 129 5.79 5.38 5.22
C LYS A 129 7.13 5.06 5.89
N LEU A 130 7.17 5.01 7.22
CA LEU A 130 8.40 4.76 7.98
C LEU A 130 9.07 3.43 7.60
N PHE A 131 8.26 2.41 7.30
CA PHE A 131 8.74 1.07 7.03
C PHE A 131 8.69 0.69 5.55
N ALA A 132 8.21 1.57 4.68
CA ALA A 132 8.11 1.31 3.25
C ALA A 132 9.46 1.45 2.54
N THR A 133 9.59 0.78 1.40
CA THR A 133 10.77 0.86 0.53
C THR A 133 10.41 1.56 -0.78
N GLY A 134 11.24 2.52 -1.20
CA GLY A 134 11.04 3.28 -2.43
C GLY A 134 10.63 4.74 -2.19
N PRO A 135 10.47 5.52 -3.26
CA PRO A 135 10.30 6.97 -3.15
C PRO A 135 8.89 7.40 -2.71
N GLY A 136 7.86 6.59 -2.97
CA GLY A 136 6.49 6.83 -2.52
C GLY A 136 5.82 8.03 -3.18
N THR A 137 6.20 8.34 -4.42
CA THR A 137 5.55 9.38 -5.22
C THR A 137 4.39 8.78 -6.01
N ASP A 138 3.51 9.60 -6.59
CA ASP A 138 2.45 9.08 -7.45
C ASP A 138 3.02 8.37 -8.70
N ALA A 139 4.10 8.88 -9.28
CA ALA A 139 4.75 8.25 -10.43
C ALA A 139 5.50 6.96 -10.06
N LEU A 140 6.05 6.89 -8.85
CA LEU A 140 6.81 5.74 -8.33
C LEU A 140 6.32 5.40 -6.91
N PRO A 141 5.16 4.74 -6.77
CA PRO A 141 4.67 4.31 -5.47
C PRO A 141 5.65 3.36 -4.78
N ALA A 142 5.72 3.46 -3.46
CA ALA A 142 6.57 2.61 -2.63
C ALA A 142 5.90 1.27 -2.33
N ILE A 143 6.67 0.33 -1.81
CA ILE A 143 6.22 -0.99 -1.40
C ILE A 143 6.17 -1.03 0.14
N SER A 144 4.99 -1.32 0.68
CA SER A 144 4.83 -1.51 2.12
C SER A 144 5.41 -2.86 2.55
N VAL A 145 5.99 -2.94 3.74
CA VAL A 145 6.34 -4.22 4.37
C VAL A 145 5.11 -4.90 4.96
N PHE A 146 4.08 -4.14 5.35
CA PHE A 146 2.86 -4.65 5.97
C PHE A 146 1.73 -4.91 4.97
N ALA A 147 0.65 -5.51 5.46
CA ALA A 147 -0.62 -5.59 4.74
C ALA A 147 -1.26 -4.20 4.58
N ASP A 148 -2.22 -4.08 3.67
CA ASP A 148 -2.95 -2.84 3.47
C ASP A 148 -3.74 -2.43 4.73
N GLY A 149 -3.68 -1.14 5.07
CA GLY A 149 -4.37 -0.60 6.25
C GLY A 149 -3.67 -0.94 7.57
N PHE A 150 -2.35 -1.13 7.55
CA PHE A 150 -1.61 -1.36 8.79
C PHE A 150 -1.77 -0.18 9.74
N SER A 151 -2.08 -0.51 11.00
CA SER A 151 -2.21 0.45 12.09
C SER A 151 -1.23 0.08 13.19
N LEU A 152 -0.43 1.06 13.60
CA LEU A 152 0.49 0.95 14.72
C LEU A 152 -0.29 0.91 16.04
N GLY A 153 0.02 -0.06 16.90
CA GLY A 153 -0.61 -0.21 18.21
C GLY A 153 0.16 0.48 19.34
N LEU A 154 -0.53 0.75 20.45
CA LEU A 154 0.09 1.34 21.64
C LEU A 154 1.21 0.46 22.23
N ASN A 155 1.08 -0.86 22.11
CA ASN A 155 2.07 -1.82 22.61
C ASN A 155 3.35 -1.79 21.79
N ASP A 156 3.25 -1.56 20.47
CA ASP A 156 4.41 -1.41 19.60
C ASP A 156 5.20 -0.14 19.94
N VAL A 157 4.49 0.96 20.19
CA VAL A 157 5.10 2.22 20.64
C VAL A 157 5.77 2.06 22.00
N SER A 158 5.06 1.49 22.97
CA SER A 158 5.60 1.25 24.32
C SER A 158 6.85 0.36 24.24
N SER A 159 6.80 -0.71 23.44
CA SER A 159 7.95 -1.61 23.23
C SER A 159 9.14 -0.87 22.61
N ALA A 160 8.91 -0.03 21.60
CA ALA A 160 9.96 0.77 20.97
C ALA A 160 10.60 1.76 21.93
N ARG A 161 9.80 2.47 22.74
CA ARG A 161 10.30 3.48 23.70
C ARG A 161 11.08 2.87 24.86
N ASN A 162 10.80 1.62 25.22
CA ASN A 162 11.47 0.89 26.30
C ASN A 162 12.69 0.08 25.85
N LEU A 163 13.06 0.13 24.57
CA LEU A 163 14.34 -0.41 24.12
C LEU A 163 15.50 0.31 24.84
N PRO A 164 16.64 -0.37 25.08
CA PRO A 164 17.85 0.28 25.61
C PRO A 164 18.34 1.41 24.70
#